data_AF-H3HCE3-F1
#
_entry.id   AF-H3HCE3-F1
#
_cell.length_a   1.000
_cell.length_b   1.000
_cell.length_c   1.000
_cell.angle_alpha   90.00
_cell.angle_beta   90.00
_cell.angle_gamma   90.00
#
_symmetry.space_group_name_H-M   'P 1'
#
loop_
_entity.id
_entity.type
_entity.pdbx_description
1 polymer ?
#
loop_
_entity_poly.entity_id
_entity_poly.type
_entity_poly.pdbx_seq_one_letter_code
_entity_poly.pdbx_strand_id
1 'polypeptide(L)'
;MAENLGVRLKRKVRSAETKLFEWRPCSCTIVARNGKLLLQLQTPPPDEDGQEEQDSDTEIVIIDLATQLLNVVPKKNRARCDVEYYAPVATMSGDILKEELMAPSAAHCQQWIAQVRRVQQQAHQQRRPSSSTSTRPTPSPVAPLPSPLTSYAELNGSRSNRSSTTNGLYSASPRHGSDSYEEDGESSQAELHILQRVEAALRALELENAQAKARERELAQEVHTLRDAARVAAAERKHIEHEYRHTRREVDSWRRAAQGAEAAAAQLQEQLGIAHEENQLLAGEKLRLKRQNSELLTQVHRLDSLVYGRF
;
A
#
# COMPACT_ATOMS: atom_id res chain seq x y z
N MET A 1 -19.39 4.85 -12.50
CA MET A 1 -18.44 5.46 -13.46
C MET A 1 -17.24 5.91 -12.67
N ALA A 2 -16.06 5.32 -12.89
CA ALA A 2 -14.85 5.67 -12.16
C ALA A 2 -14.01 6.62 -13.03
N GLU A 3 -13.89 7.87 -12.62
CA GLU A 3 -13.14 8.90 -13.34
C GLU A 3 -11.64 8.74 -13.07
N ASN A 4 -10.90 8.17 -14.02
CA ASN A 4 -9.45 8.34 -14.10
C ASN A 4 -9.19 9.70 -14.75
N LEU A 5 -8.90 10.71 -13.94
CA LEU A 5 -8.64 12.06 -14.41
C LEU A 5 -7.12 12.24 -14.54
N GLY A 6 -6.63 12.12 -15.78
CA GLY A 6 -5.25 12.43 -16.14
C GLY A 6 -5.11 13.91 -16.47
N VAL A 7 -4.16 14.58 -15.82
CA VAL A 7 -3.79 15.98 -16.11
C VAL A 7 -2.33 16.03 -16.54
N ARG A 8 -2.02 16.79 -17.59
CA ARG A 8 -0.65 17.00 -18.05
C ARG A 8 -0.04 18.21 -17.35
N LEU A 9 0.97 17.96 -16.51
CA LEU A 9 1.76 18.99 -15.81
C LEU A 9 3.22 18.89 -16.26
N LYS A 10 4.10 19.74 -15.73
CA LYS A 10 5.56 19.57 -15.84
C LYS A 10 6.12 19.23 -14.47
N ARG A 11 7.04 18.27 -14.41
CA ARG A 11 7.78 17.89 -13.20
C ARG A 11 9.21 18.38 -13.31
N LYS A 12 9.75 18.92 -12.21
CA LYS A 12 11.14 19.35 -12.14
C LYS A 12 12.01 18.14 -11.82
N VAL A 13 12.85 17.76 -12.76
CA VAL A 13 13.70 16.56 -12.68
C VAL A 13 15.15 16.98 -12.81
N ARG A 14 16.05 16.25 -12.16
CA ARG A 14 17.49 16.43 -12.37
C ARG A 14 17.93 15.55 -13.53
N SER A 15 18.38 16.16 -14.63
CA SER A 15 18.90 15.43 -15.79
C SER A 15 20.11 14.58 -15.38
N ALA A 16 20.10 13.30 -15.75
CA ALA A 16 21.21 12.39 -15.48
C ALA A 16 22.50 12.81 -16.21
N GLU A 17 22.36 13.40 -17.39
CA GLU A 17 23.44 13.84 -18.27
C GLU A 17 24.04 15.18 -17.82
N THR A 18 23.21 16.22 -17.74
CA THR A 18 23.70 17.58 -17.47
C THR A 18 23.84 17.88 -15.98
N LYS A 19 23.29 17.02 -15.11
CA LYS A 19 23.15 17.23 -13.65
C LYS A 19 22.39 18.50 -13.26
N LEU A 20 21.77 19.19 -14.22
CA LEU A 20 20.95 20.38 -14.03
C LEU A 20 19.48 20.00 -13.83
N PHE A 21 18.72 20.92 -13.24
CA PHE A 21 17.27 20.77 -13.11
C PHE A 21 16.56 21.26 -14.36
N GLU A 22 15.67 20.43 -14.89
CA GLU A 22 14.86 20.74 -16.07
C GLU A 22 13.38 20.41 -15.83
N TRP A 23 12.50 21.03 -16.62
CA TRP A 23 11.06 20.82 -16.55
C TRP A 23 10.61 19.86 -17.64
N ARG A 24 10.28 18.63 -17.26
CA ARG A 24 9.82 17.60 -18.20
C ARG A 24 8.30 17.44 -18.17
N PRO A 25 7.64 17.20 -19.31
CA PRO A 25 6.22 16.87 -19.34
C PRO A 25 5.94 15.63 -18.48
N CYS A 26 4.91 15.70 -17.65
CA CYS A 26 4.53 14.68 -16.69
C CYS A 26 3.01 14.44 -16.77
N SER A 27 2.63 13.19 -17.00
CA SER A 27 1.23 12.76 -16.84
C SER A 27 0.95 12.54 -15.37
N CYS A 28 -0.03 13.26 -14.82
CA CYS A 28 -0.45 13.17 -13.43
C CYS A 28 -1.83 12.55 -13.38
N THR A 29 -1.92 11.28 -12.98
CA THR A 29 -3.19 10.53 -12.97
C THR A 29 -3.62 10.26 -11.54
N ILE A 30 -4.83 10.71 -11.20
CA ILE A 30 -5.45 10.43 -9.91
C ILE A 30 -6.40 9.25 -10.09
N VAL A 31 -6.08 8.12 -9.47
CA VAL A 31 -6.89 6.91 -9.51
C VAL A 31 -7.77 6.87 -8.27
N ALA A 32 -8.99 7.40 -8.40
CA ALA A 32 -9.90 7.58 -7.26
C ALA A 32 -10.26 6.26 -6.56
N ARG A 33 -10.40 5.15 -7.31
CA ARG A 33 -10.84 3.84 -6.79
C ARG A 33 -9.89 3.25 -5.74
N ASN A 34 -8.59 3.46 -5.89
CA ASN A 34 -7.57 2.92 -4.99
C ASN A 34 -6.82 4.02 -4.21
N GLY A 35 -7.23 5.28 -4.36
CA GLY A 35 -6.63 6.42 -3.67
C GLY A 35 -5.17 6.63 -4.04
N LYS A 36 -4.76 6.37 -5.28
CA LYS A 36 -3.37 6.53 -5.73
C LYS A 36 -3.19 7.73 -6.65
N LEU A 37 -2.04 8.37 -6.57
CA LEU A 37 -1.53 9.35 -7.50
C LEU A 37 -0.33 8.78 -8.26
N LEU A 38 -0.39 8.88 -9.58
CA LEU A 38 0.68 8.45 -10.49
C LEU A 38 1.28 9.68 -11.16
N LEU A 39 2.60 9.83 -11.07
CA LEU A 39 3.36 10.84 -11.80
C LEU A 39 4.29 10.12 -12.77
N GLN A 40 3.96 10.19 -14.06
CA GLN A 40 4.74 9.52 -15.11
C GLN A 40 5.41 10.58 -15.98
N LEU A 41 6.75 10.56 -16.03
CA LEU A 41 7.48 11.37 -17.00
C LEU A 41 7.19 10.89 -18.42
N GLN A 42 6.92 11.83 -19.32
CA GLN A 42 6.77 11.52 -20.73
C GLN A 42 8.14 11.59 -21.41
N THR A 43 8.53 10.50 -22.04
CA THR A 43 9.60 10.49 -23.03
C THR A 43 9.12 11.21 -24.29
N PRO A 44 9.95 12.08 -24.90
CA PRO A 44 9.65 12.59 -26.23
C PRO A 44 9.52 11.40 -27.19
N PRO A 45 8.65 11.49 -28.23
CA PRO A 45 8.58 10.45 -29.24
C PRO A 45 9.96 10.29 -29.89
N PRO A 46 10.41 9.07 -30.19
CA PRO A 46 11.63 8.86 -30.94
C PRO A 46 11.46 9.52 -32.32
N ASP A 47 12.40 10.37 -32.69
CA ASP A 47 12.50 10.88 -34.05
C ASP A 47 12.74 9.67 -34.99
N GLU A 48 12.11 9.67 -36.17
CA GLU A 48 11.92 8.51 -37.06
C GLU A 48 13.21 7.86 -37.63
N ASP A 49 14.41 8.25 -37.18
CA ASP A 49 15.68 7.70 -37.65
C ASP A 49 16.55 7.25 -36.47
N GLY A 50 16.20 6.11 -35.86
CA GLY A 50 16.94 5.59 -34.70
C GLY A 50 16.46 4.23 -34.24
N GLN A 51 16.94 3.20 -34.93
CA GLN A 51 16.83 1.81 -34.55
C GLN A 51 17.61 1.58 -33.24
N GLU A 52 16.93 1.30 -32.13
CA GLU A 52 17.45 0.50 -31.00
C GLU A 52 16.37 0.27 -29.95
N GLU A 53 16.35 -0.95 -29.41
CA GLU A 53 15.57 -1.38 -28.25
C GLU A 53 15.90 -0.52 -27.03
N GLN A 54 15.26 0.64 -26.89
CA GLN A 54 15.29 1.37 -25.64
C GLN A 54 14.10 0.91 -24.82
N ASP A 55 14.37 -0.04 -23.92
CA ASP A 55 13.59 -0.27 -22.70
C ASP A 55 13.35 1.11 -22.07
N SER A 56 12.23 1.72 -22.42
CA SER A 56 11.92 3.08 -22.05
C SER A 56 11.60 3.04 -20.56
N ASP A 57 12.65 3.18 -19.75
CA ASP A 57 12.61 3.38 -18.31
C ASP A 57 11.75 4.62 -18.03
N THR A 58 10.44 4.41 -18.06
CA THR A 58 9.44 5.43 -17.82
C THR A 58 9.42 5.59 -16.32
N GLU A 59 10.11 6.63 -15.84
CA GLU A 59 10.14 6.95 -14.42
C GLU A 59 8.70 7.26 -13.95
N ILE A 60 8.11 6.30 -13.24
CA ILE A 60 6.77 6.39 -12.67
C ILE A 60 6.90 6.46 -11.14
N VAL A 61 6.41 7.56 -10.58
CA VAL A 61 6.25 7.71 -9.13
C VAL A 61 4.81 7.39 -8.76
N ILE A 62 4.64 6.43 -7.84
CA ILE A 62 3.33 5.99 -7.34
C ILE A 62 3.21 6.40 -5.87
N ILE A 63 2.21 7.21 -5.56
CA ILE A 63 1.96 7.74 -4.21
C ILE A 63 0.58 7.28 -3.74
N ASP A 64 0.53 6.57 -2.60
CA ASP A 64 -0.73 6.30 -1.89
C ASP A 64 -1.18 7.58 -1.15
N LEU A 65 -2.31 8.14 -1.57
CA LEU A 65 -2.78 9.42 -1.07
C LEU A 65 -3.18 9.38 0.41
N ALA A 66 -3.53 8.21 0.95
CA ALA A 66 -3.98 8.10 2.34
C ALA A 66 -2.83 7.81 3.32
N THR A 67 -1.74 7.19 2.87
CA THR A 67 -0.63 6.78 3.76
C THR A 67 0.69 7.46 3.47
N GLN A 68 0.95 7.83 2.21
CA GLN A 68 2.25 8.38 1.81
C GLN A 68 2.19 9.89 1.60
N LEU A 69 1.08 10.42 1.07
CA LEU A 69 0.98 11.86 0.81
C LEU A 69 0.91 12.66 2.12
N LEU A 70 1.94 13.48 2.35
CA LEU A 70 2.00 14.41 3.48
C LEU A 70 1.33 15.74 3.13
N ASN A 71 1.77 16.36 2.03
CA ASN A 71 1.35 17.70 1.70
C ASN A 71 1.36 17.95 0.20
N VAL A 72 0.43 18.82 -0.23
CA VAL A 72 0.45 19.44 -1.55
C VAL A 72 0.27 20.93 -1.32
N VAL A 73 1.33 21.70 -1.60
CA VAL A 73 1.41 23.12 -1.25
C VAL A 73 1.67 23.96 -2.49
N PRO A 74 0.82 24.96 -2.81
CA PRO A 74 1.12 25.88 -3.89
C PRO A 74 2.33 26.76 -3.55
N LYS A 75 3.22 26.95 -4.51
CA LYS A 75 4.37 27.87 -4.38
C LYS A 75 3.93 29.32 -4.61
N LYS A 76 4.83 30.27 -4.30
CA LYS A 76 4.62 31.72 -4.51
C LYS A 76 4.13 32.01 -5.93
N ASN A 77 4.71 31.35 -6.93
CA ASN A 77 4.13 31.28 -8.26
C ASN A 77 3.00 30.25 -8.23
N ARG A 78 1.75 30.72 -8.19
CA ARG A 78 0.53 29.90 -8.00
C ARG A 78 0.32 28.84 -9.09
N ALA A 79 1.06 28.87 -10.19
CA ALA A 79 1.07 27.82 -11.20
C ALA A 79 1.99 26.62 -10.81
N ARG A 80 2.75 26.72 -9.73
CA ARG A 80 3.64 25.66 -9.23
C ARG A 80 3.15 25.13 -7.88
N CYS A 81 3.42 23.86 -7.62
CA CYS A 81 3.16 23.25 -6.32
C CYS A 81 4.24 22.22 -5.97
N ASP A 82 4.43 22.03 -4.67
CA ASP A 82 5.26 20.99 -4.12
C ASP A 82 4.38 19.84 -3.63
N VAL A 83 4.77 18.62 -3.95
CA VAL A 83 4.18 17.37 -3.45
C VAL A 83 5.19 16.72 -2.53
N GLU A 84 4.83 16.59 -1.26
CA GLU A 84 5.67 16.00 -0.22
C GLU A 84 5.05 14.67 0.22
N TYR A 85 5.84 13.60 0.21
CA TYR A 85 5.37 12.25 0.52
C TYR A 85 6.48 11.39 1.13
N TYR A 86 6.08 10.37 1.88
CA TYR A 86 7.02 9.37 2.38
C TYR A 86 7.52 8.48 1.24
N ALA A 87 8.82 8.19 1.25
CA ALA A 87 9.40 7.20 0.36
C ALA A 87 8.67 5.84 0.51
N PRO A 88 8.55 5.05 -0.58
CA PRO A 88 7.88 3.74 -0.51
C PRO A 88 8.48 2.86 0.59
N VAL A 89 7.65 2.05 1.28
CA VAL A 89 8.09 1.21 2.42
C VAL A 89 9.25 0.26 2.06
N ALA A 90 9.46 -0.03 0.77
CA ALA A 90 10.63 -0.78 0.28
C ALA A 90 11.97 -0.09 0.59
N THR A 91 11.99 1.24 0.67
CA THR A 91 13.12 2.02 1.18
C THR A 91 12.88 2.22 2.69
N MET A 92 13.53 1.44 3.53
CA MET A 92 13.44 1.46 5.01
C MET A 92 13.89 2.78 5.67
N SER A 93 13.96 3.87 4.91
CA SER A 93 14.64 5.12 5.26
C SER A 93 13.71 6.15 5.90
N GLY A 94 12.38 6.00 5.79
CA GLY A 94 11.42 6.98 6.31
C GLY A 94 11.56 8.39 5.71
N ASP A 95 12.37 8.52 4.66
CA ASP A 95 12.72 9.79 4.04
C ASP A 95 11.50 10.47 3.42
N ILE A 96 11.46 11.79 3.56
CA ILE A 96 10.45 12.62 2.92
C ILE A 96 10.97 13.03 1.54
N LEU A 97 10.29 12.56 0.51
CA LEU A 97 10.54 12.94 -0.88
C LEU A 97 9.71 14.17 -1.24
N LYS A 98 10.29 15.02 -2.08
CA LYS A 98 9.68 16.28 -2.50
C LYS A 98 9.78 16.46 -3.99
N GLU A 99 8.62 16.63 -4.62
CA GLU A 99 8.49 16.82 -6.07
C GLU A 99 7.92 18.19 -6.37
N GLU A 100 8.53 18.92 -7.30
CA GLU A 100 8.03 20.23 -7.75
C GLU A 100 7.31 20.06 -9.10
N LEU A 101 6.02 20.43 -9.12
CA LEU A 101 5.16 20.37 -10.30
C LEU A 101 4.76 21.78 -10.76
N MET A 102 4.57 21.94 -12.06
CA MET A 102 4.13 23.17 -12.70
C MET A 102 2.96 22.90 -13.65
N ALA A 103 1.85 23.58 -13.41
CA ALA A 103 0.66 23.56 -14.24
C ALA A 103 0.70 24.64 -15.33
N PRO A 104 -0.13 24.52 -16.38
CA PRO A 104 -0.25 25.54 -17.43
C PRO A 104 -0.73 26.91 -16.89
N SER A 105 -1.51 26.91 -15.82
CA SER A 105 -1.95 28.14 -15.15
C SER A 105 -2.19 27.95 -13.66
N ALA A 106 -2.28 29.05 -12.92
CA ALA A 106 -2.60 29.03 -11.49
C ALA A 106 -3.95 28.37 -11.18
N ALA A 107 -4.96 28.60 -12.04
CA ALA A 107 -6.28 27.97 -11.89
C ALA A 107 -6.19 26.44 -12.03
N HIS A 108 -5.45 25.95 -13.05
CA HIS A 108 -5.22 24.51 -13.24
C HIS A 108 -4.48 23.89 -12.05
N CYS A 109 -3.47 24.58 -11.51
CA CYS A 109 -2.76 24.15 -10.31
C CYS A 109 -3.72 23.99 -9.13
N GLN A 110 -4.52 25.02 -8.84
CA GLN A 110 -5.48 24.98 -7.71
C GLN A 110 -6.55 23.90 -7.89
N GLN A 111 -7.09 23.73 -9.10
CA GLN A 111 -8.05 22.68 -9.40
C GLN A 111 -7.47 21.28 -9.17
N TRP A 112 -6.26 21.04 -9.66
CA TRP A 112 -5.56 19.78 -9.47
C TRP A 112 -5.28 19.50 -7.99
N ILE A 113 -4.76 20.49 -7.25
CA ILE A 113 -4.53 20.36 -5.80
C ILE A 113 -5.85 20.02 -5.07
N ALA A 114 -6.93 20.75 -5.36
CA ALA A 114 -8.23 20.52 -4.74
C ALA A 114 -8.75 19.10 -5.02
N GLN A 115 -8.50 18.58 -6.22
CA GLN A 115 -8.87 17.22 -6.60
C GLN A 115 -8.04 16.17 -5.85
N VAL A 116 -6.72 16.33 -5.77
CA VAL A 116 -5.85 15.45 -4.97
C VAL A 116 -6.32 15.40 -3.52
N ARG A 117 -6.62 16.56 -2.92
CA ARG A 117 -7.13 16.65 -1.54
C ARG A 117 -8.48 15.96 -1.36
N ARG A 118 -9.39 16.12 -2.32
CA ARG A 118 -10.71 15.46 -2.30
C ARG A 118 -10.55 13.94 -2.30
N VAL A 119 -9.71 13.39 -3.19
CA VAL A 119 -9.49 11.95 -3.27
C VAL A 119 -8.74 11.43 -2.05
N GLN A 120 -7.77 12.18 -1.52
CA GLN A 120 -7.11 11.87 -0.25
C GLN A 120 -8.14 11.74 0.89
N GLN A 121 -9.05 12.71 1.04
CA GLN A 121 -10.11 12.66 2.05
C GLN A 121 -11.06 11.46 1.86
N GLN A 122 -11.44 11.16 0.61
CA GLN A 122 -12.26 9.98 0.30
C GLN A 122 -11.53 8.68 0.67
N ALA A 123 -10.24 8.56 0.34
CA ALA A 123 -9.44 7.39 0.66
C ALA A 123 -9.29 7.20 2.19
N HIS A 124 -9.13 8.28 2.95
CA HIS A 124 -9.16 8.22 4.42
C HIS A 124 -10.51 7.76 4.95
N GLN A 125 -11.62 8.23 4.39
CA GLN A 125 -12.97 7.83 4.81
C GLN A 125 -13.25 6.35 4.52
N GLN A 126 -12.80 5.82 3.38
CA GLN A 126 -12.96 4.41 3.03
C GLN A 126 -12.12 3.47 3.90
N ARG A 127 -10.95 3.92 4.35
CA ARG A 127 -10.09 3.14 5.27
C ARG A 127 -10.46 3.28 6.73
N ARG A 128 -11.31 4.25 7.07
CA ARG A 128 -11.88 4.36 8.41
C ARG A 128 -12.95 3.26 8.51
N PRO A 129 -12.83 2.29 9.44
CA PRO A 129 -13.86 1.28 9.61
C PRO A 129 -15.20 1.97 9.83
N SER A 130 -16.20 1.57 9.03
CA SER A 130 -17.56 2.08 9.10
C SER A 130 -18.16 1.73 10.46
N SER A 131 -18.01 2.62 11.44
CA SER A 131 -18.91 2.70 12.58
C SER A 131 -20.23 3.30 12.09
N SER A 132 -21.04 2.49 11.44
CA SER A 132 -22.43 2.83 11.11
C SER A 132 -23.28 2.80 12.39
N THR A 133 -23.63 4.01 12.83
CA THR A 133 -24.97 4.49 13.20
C THR A 133 -26.01 3.53 13.85
N SER A 134 -26.54 3.97 15.00
CA SER A 134 -27.74 3.54 15.78
C SER A 134 -27.41 2.63 16.99
N THR A 135 -27.69 2.94 18.26
CA THR A 135 -28.78 3.73 18.86
C THR A 135 -28.37 4.35 20.23
N ARG A 136 -28.90 5.55 20.52
CA ARG A 136 -29.08 6.22 21.82
C ARG A 136 -27.90 7.00 22.46
N PRO A 137 -28.11 8.28 22.84
CA PRO A 137 -27.14 9.07 23.59
C PRO A 137 -27.31 8.82 25.10
N THR A 138 -26.20 8.52 25.76
CA THR A 138 -26.03 8.75 27.21
C THR A 138 -24.68 9.45 27.38
N PRO A 139 -24.61 10.52 28.19
CA PRO A 139 -23.45 11.41 28.21
C PRO A 139 -22.39 10.93 29.22
N SER A 140 -21.16 11.43 29.00
CA SER A 140 -20.09 11.68 29.99
C SER A 140 -18.86 10.75 29.92
N PRO A 141 -17.69 11.21 30.40
CA PRO A 141 -17.04 12.48 30.07
C PRO A 141 -15.52 12.35 29.79
N VAL A 142 -14.99 13.26 28.97
CA VAL A 142 -13.75 14.06 29.17
C VAL A 142 -12.51 13.36 29.77
N ALA A 143 -11.57 12.97 28.87
CA ALA A 143 -10.16 13.44 28.74
C ALA A 143 -9.08 12.75 29.61
N PRO A 144 -7.76 13.01 29.41
CA PRO A 144 -6.96 13.17 28.17
C PRO A 144 -5.68 12.28 28.16
N LEU A 145 -5.05 12.12 26.98
CA LEU A 145 -3.62 11.73 26.83
C LEU A 145 -2.70 12.91 27.23
N PRO A 146 -1.45 12.67 27.72
CA PRO A 146 -0.28 12.52 26.84
C PRO A 146 0.77 11.49 27.34
N SER A 147 1.31 10.59 26.49
CA SER A 147 2.58 10.68 25.71
C SER A 147 3.86 10.34 26.54
N PRO A 148 5.05 10.13 25.92
CA PRO A 148 5.81 8.88 25.92
C PRO A 148 7.17 9.03 26.64
N LEU A 149 8.00 7.98 26.71
CA LEU A 149 9.50 7.95 26.69
C LEU A 149 9.92 6.55 27.18
N THR A 150 10.50 5.67 26.35
CA THR A 150 11.92 5.57 25.92
C THR A 150 12.71 4.58 26.77
N SER A 151 13.15 3.50 26.09
CA SER A 151 14.33 2.64 26.37
C SER A 151 14.28 1.86 27.69
N TYR A 152 14.60 0.57 27.78
CA TYR A 152 15.77 -0.14 27.26
C TYR A 152 15.41 -1.61 27.02
N ALA A 153 16.07 -2.18 26.02
CA ALA A 153 16.04 -3.58 25.68
C ALA A 153 16.97 -4.41 26.59
N GLU A 154 16.80 -5.73 26.47
CA GLU A 154 17.74 -6.82 26.83
C GLU A 154 17.69 -7.33 28.28
N LEU A 155 17.73 -8.64 28.58
CA LEU A 155 17.79 -9.87 27.80
C LEU A 155 17.43 -11.04 28.74
N ASN A 156 16.72 -12.04 28.21
CA ASN A 156 16.86 -13.49 28.42
C ASN A 156 17.01 -14.14 29.81
N GLY A 157 16.29 -15.27 29.94
CA GLY A 157 16.78 -16.48 30.62
C GLY A 157 15.95 -16.84 31.85
N SER A 158 14.84 -17.55 31.70
CA SER A 158 14.75 -19.03 31.70
C SER A 158 15.25 -19.73 32.97
N ARG A 159 14.42 -20.69 33.41
CA ARG A 159 14.65 -21.81 34.35
C ARG A 159 14.50 -21.48 35.83
N SER A 160 13.35 -21.78 36.45
CA SER A 160 12.96 -23.14 36.89
C SER A 160 14.14 -23.93 37.44
N ASN A 161 14.26 -23.99 38.77
CA ASN A 161 14.51 -25.26 39.44
C ASN A 161 14.02 -25.24 40.88
N ARG A 162 13.03 -26.10 41.12
CA ARG A 162 12.72 -26.71 42.41
C ARG A 162 13.98 -27.36 42.97
N SER A 163 14.19 -27.24 44.27
CA SER A 163 14.88 -28.25 45.05
C SER A 163 14.31 -28.27 46.46
N SER A 164 13.58 -29.35 46.73
CA SER A 164 13.13 -29.76 48.06
C SER A 164 14.34 -30.19 48.89
N THR A 165 14.42 -29.72 50.14
CA THR A 165 15.25 -30.32 51.20
C THR A 165 14.52 -30.01 52.52
N THR A 166 13.67 -30.90 53.04
CA THR A 166 13.96 -31.84 54.13
C THR A 166 15.06 -31.37 55.09
N ASN A 167 14.69 -31.02 56.32
CA ASN A 167 15.27 -31.59 57.55
C ASN A 167 14.60 -30.96 58.77
N GLY A 168 13.86 -31.80 59.51
CA GLY A 168 13.61 -31.58 60.92
C GLY A 168 14.72 -32.23 61.73
N LEU A 169 15.13 -31.62 62.85
CA LEU A 169 15.77 -32.30 63.98
C LEU A 169 15.88 -31.33 65.17
N TYR A 170 14.98 -31.55 66.12
CA TYR A 170 15.07 -31.45 67.58
C TYR A 170 16.49 -31.34 68.20
N SER A 171 16.64 -30.38 69.12
CA SER A 171 17.44 -30.46 70.36
C SER A 171 17.14 -29.21 71.20
N ALA A 172 16.40 -29.36 72.30
CA ALA A 172 16.88 -29.71 73.65
C ALA A 172 17.34 -28.46 74.43
N SER A 173 16.52 -28.07 75.41
CA SER A 173 16.84 -27.10 76.45
C SER A 173 18.04 -27.54 77.30
N PRO A 174 18.72 -26.57 77.91
CA PRO A 174 19.18 -26.71 79.28
C PRO A 174 18.49 -25.69 80.19
N ARG A 175 17.94 -26.20 81.30
CA ARG A 175 17.59 -25.41 82.48
C ARG A 175 18.85 -25.20 83.30
N HIS A 176 19.15 -23.95 83.67
CA HIS A 176 19.86 -23.64 84.91
C HIS A 176 19.32 -22.33 85.48
N GLY A 177 18.79 -22.43 86.69
CA GLY A 177 18.31 -21.28 87.44
C GLY A 177 19.46 -20.48 88.05
N SER A 178 19.22 -19.20 88.21
CA SER A 178 19.85 -18.35 89.21
C SER A 178 18.86 -17.22 89.48
N ASP A 179 18.55 -17.06 90.76
CA ASP A 179 17.75 -15.99 91.32
C ASP A 179 18.13 -14.62 90.75
N SER A 180 17.12 -13.88 90.27
CA SER A 180 17.10 -12.41 90.35
C SER A 180 15.66 -11.94 90.14
N TYR A 181 14.98 -11.67 91.25
CA TYR A 181 13.73 -10.92 91.23
C TYR A 181 14.06 -9.46 90.94
N GLU A 182 14.06 -9.03 89.67
CA GLU A 182 13.79 -7.64 89.20
C GLU A 182 13.98 -7.42 87.66
N GLU A 183 13.63 -8.36 86.76
CA GLU A 183 13.85 -8.17 85.29
C GLU A 183 12.68 -8.58 84.36
N ASP A 184 11.48 -8.88 84.88
CA ASP A 184 10.32 -9.30 84.07
C ASP A 184 9.71 -8.18 83.20
N GLY A 185 9.97 -6.92 83.53
CA GLY A 185 9.43 -5.76 82.83
C GLY A 185 10.12 -5.48 81.49
N GLU A 186 11.45 -5.64 81.42
CA GLU A 186 12.25 -5.28 80.24
C GLU A 186 12.20 -6.37 79.16
N SER A 187 12.21 -7.66 79.56
CA SER A 187 12.07 -8.80 78.63
C SER A 187 10.70 -8.82 77.95
N SER A 188 9.62 -8.57 78.71
CA SER A 188 8.25 -8.48 78.17
C SER A 188 8.10 -7.30 77.20
N GLN A 189 8.78 -6.18 77.48
CA GLN A 189 8.78 -5.01 76.60
C GLN A 189 9.58 -5.26 75.30
N ALA A 190 10.70 -5.97 75.37
CA ALA A 190 11.49 -6.35 74.20
C ALA A 190 10.73 -7.35 73.30
N GLU A 191 10.04 -8.33 73.89
CA GLU A 191 9.20 -9.30 73.17
C GLU A 191 8.04 -8.59 72.44
N LEU A 192 7.36 -7.66 73.11
CA LEU A 192 6.29 -6.85 72.50
C LEU A 192 6.81 -6.02 71.30
N HIS A 193 7.99 -5.42 71.40
CA HIS A 193 8.59 -4.68 70.30
C HIS A 193 8.95 -5.58 69.10
N ILE A 194 9.43 -6.81 69.35
CA ILE A 194 9.66 -7.80 68.29
C ILE A 194 8.34 -8.17 67.62
N LEU A 195 7.29 -8.44 68.39
CA LEU A 195 5.97 -8.76 67.87
C LEU A 195 5.40 -7.63 67.02
N GLN A 196 5.54 -6.37 67.45
CA GLN A 196 5.13 -5.19 66.67
C GLN A 196 5.88 -5.10 65.33
N ARG A 197 7.18 -5.38 65.31
CA ARG A 197 7.98 -5.38 64.08
C ARG A 197 7.58 -6.52 63.14
N VAL A 198 7.31 -7.71 63.67
CA VAL A 198 6.83 -8.86 62.90
C VAL A 198 5.44 -8.57 62.33
N GLU A 199 4.54 -8.01 63.12
CA GLU A 199 3.20 -7.61 62.68
C GLU A 199 3.27 -6.55 61.58
N ALA A 200 4.14 -5.54 61.72
CA ALA A 200 4.38 -4.54 60.69
C ALA A 200 4.96 -5.15 59.40
N ALA A 201 5.89 -6.11 59.51
CA ALA A 201 6.46 -6.83 58.37
C ALA A 201 5.42 -7.72 57.67
N LEU A 202 4.55 -8.40 58.42
CA LEU A 202 3.46 -9.20 57.87
C LEU A 202 2.46 -8.32 57.10
N ARG A 203 2.03 -7.18 57.68
CA ARG A 203 1.17 -6.22 56.98
C ARG A 203 1.82 -5.68 55.71
N ALA A 204 3.13 -5.39 55.74
CA ALA A 204 3.85 -4.94 54.56
C ALA A 204 3.87 -6.01 53.45
N LEU A 205 4.11 -7.28 53.81
CA LEU A 205 4.07 -8.41 52.88
C LEU A 205 2.66 -8.67 52.34
N GLU A 206 1.61 -8.52 53.15
CA GLU A 206 0.23 -8.63 52.70
C GLU A 206 -0.12 -7.56 51.65
N LEU A 207 0.34 -6.32 51.86
CA LEU A 207 0.16 -5.22 50.93
C LEU A 207 0.96 -5.45 49.64
N GLU A 208 2.20 -5.91 49.73
CA GLU A 208 3.01 -6.26 48.55
C GLU A 208 2.38 -7.42 47.76
N ASN A 209 1.86 -8.45 48.44
CA ASN A 209 1.17 -9.56 47.81
C ASN A 209 -0.12 -9.10 47.11
N ALA A 210 -0.87 -8.18 47.72
CA ALA A 210 -2.05 -7.57 47.11
C ALA A 210 -1.68 -6.78 45.84
N GLN A 211 -0.60 -6.01 45.88
CA GLN A 211 -0.08 -5.28 44.72
C GLN A 211 0.41 -6.24 43.62
N ALA A 212 1.14 -7.30 43.97
CA ALA A 212 1.59 -8.31 43.02
C ALA A 212 0.40 -8.99 42.31
N LYS A 213 -0.65 -9.36 43.06
CA LYS A 213 -1.89 -9.91 42.49
C LYS A 213 -2.64 -8.91 41.60
N ALA A 214 -2.59 -7.62 41.91
CA ALA A 214 -3.19 -6.61 41.04
C ALA A 214 -2.44 -6.54 39.70
N ARG A 215 -1.11 -6.46 39.73
CA ARG A 215 -0.26 -6.47 38.53
C ARG A 215 -0.42 -7.75 37.72
N GLU A 216 -0.53 -8.91 38.37
CA GLU A 216 -0.76 -10.18 37.69
C GLU A 216 -2.09 -10.18 36.91
N ARG A 217 -3.16 -9.63 37.50
CA ARG A 217 -4.46 -9.50 36.81
C ARG A 217 -4.38 -8.55 35.63
N GLU A 218 -3.68 -7.42 35.77
CA GLU A 218 -3.46 -6.47 34.68
C GLU A 218 -2.72 -7.13 33.51
N LEU A 219 -1.59 -7.81 33.78
CA LEU A 219 -0.83 -8.52 32.76
C LEU A 219 -1.63 -9.68 32.14
N ALA A 220 -2.44 -10.40 32.92
CA ALA A 220 -3.29 -11.46 32.39
C ALA A 220 -4.35 -10.91 31.42
N GLN A 221 -4.93 -9.75 31.72
CA GLN A 221 -5.85 -9.06 30.83
C GLN A 221 -5.14 -8.60 29.55
N GLU A 222 -3.94 -8.03 29.67
CA GLU A 222 -3.14 -7.62 28.51
C GLU A 222 -2.76 -8.82 27.62
N VAL A 223 -2.34 -9.94 28.20
CA VAL A 223 -2.07 -11.16 27.43
C VAL A 223 -3.33 -11.65 26.71
N HIS A 224 -4.50 -11.54 27.34
CA HIS A 224 -5.75 -11.91 26.70
C HIS A 224 -6.09 -11.00 25.52
N THR A 225 -5.98 -9.67 25.68
CA THR A 225 -6.25 -8.71 24.60
C THR A 225 -5.26 -8.90 23.44
N LEU A 226 -3.98 -9.13 23.73
CA LEU A 226 -2.96 -9.40 22.71
C LEU A 226 -3.25 -10.71 21.94
N ARG A 227 -3.72 -11.76 22.63
CA ARG A 227 -4.12 -13.02 21.97
C ARG A 227 -5.32 -12.81 21.04
N ASP A 228 -6.32 -12.06 21.47
CA ASP A 228 -7.49 -11.76 20.65
C ASP A 228 -7.10 -10.89 19.44
N ALA A 229 -6.25 -9.88 19.63
CA ALA A 229 -5.72 -9.07 18.54
C ALA A 229 -4.92 -9.93 17.53
N ALA A 230 -4.08 -10.86 18.01
CA ALA A 230 -3.33 -11.77 17.15
C ALA A 230 -4.25 -12.70 16.34
N ARG A 231 -5.36 -13.17 16.93
CA ARG A 231 -6.37 -13.98 16.24
C ARG A 231 -7.08 -13.19 15.14
N VAL A 232 -7.47 -11.94 15.42
CA VAL A 232 -8.10 -11.06 14.43
C VAL A 232 -7.14 -10.76 13.28
N ALA A 233 -5.91 -10.36 13.58
CA ALA A 233 -4.89 -10.10 12.56
C ALA A 233 -4.58 -11.35 11.70
N ALA A 234 -4.62 -12.55 12.28
CA ALA A 234 -4.46 -13.79 11.52
C ALA A 234 -5.65 -14.06 10.58
N ALA A 235 -6.89 -13.75 11.00
CA ALA A 235 -8.07 -13.87 10.17
C ALA A 235 -8.04 -12.86 9.00
N GLU A 236 -7.65 -11.61 9.27
CA GLU A 236 -7.49 -10.57 8.25
C GLU A 236 -6.44 -10.96 7.21
N ARG A 237 -5.27 -11.49 7.64
CA ARG A 237 -4.25 -11.98 6.71
C ARG A 237 -4.78 -13.07 5.78
N LYS A 238 -5.55 -14.03 6.30
CA LYS A 238 -6.16 -15.09 5.48
C LYS A 238 -7.19 -14.53 4.50
N HIS A 239 -7.97 -13.53 4.91
CA HIS A 239 -8.94 -12.88 4.04
C HIS A 239 -8.25 -12.16 2.88
N ILE A 240 -7.23 -11.33 3.18
CA ILE A 240 -6.44 -10.61 2.18
C ILE A 240 -5.75 -11.60 1.22
N GLU A 241 -5.21 -12.71 1.73
CA GLU A 241 -4.61 -13.73 0.89
C GLU A 241 -5.62 -14.35 -0.09
N HIS A 242 -6.84 -14.60 0.36
CA HIS A 242 -7.92 -15.10 -0.50
C HIS A 242 -8.27 -14.08 -1.59
N GLU A 243 -8.41 -12.79 -1.26
CA GLU A 243 -8.66 -11.72 -2.23
C GLU A 243 -7.52 -11.58 -3.25
N TYR A 244 -6.27 -11.70 -2.81
CA TYR A 244 -5.12 -11.68 -3.71
C TYR A 244 -5.14 -12.86 -4.68
N ARG A 245 -5.48 -14.07 -4.21
CA ARG A 245 -5.62 -15.25 -5.08
C ARG A 245 -6.76 -15.08 -6.07
N HIS A 246 -7.88 -14.50 -5.65
CA HIS A 246 -9.01 -14.23 -6.54
C HIS A 246 -8.63 -13.25 -7.64
N THR A 247 -8.10 -12.08 -7.27
CA THR A 247 -7.67 -11.05 -8.22
C THR A 247 -6.59 -11.55 -9.16
N ARG A 248 -5.65 -12.40 -8.68
CA ARG A 248 -4.66 -13.05 -9.54
C ARG A 248 -5.31 -13.94 -10.60
N ARG A 249 -6.31 -14.75 -10.24
CA ARG A 249 -7.05 -15.58 -11.21
C ARG A 249 -7.80 -14.72 -12.23
N GLU A 250 -8.36 -13.60 -11.81
CA GLU A 250 -8.99 -12.64 -12.72
C GLU A 250 -7.97 -12.07 -13.71
N VAL A 251 -6.80 -11.63 -13.24
CA VAL A 251 -5.71 -11.15 -14.11
C VAL A 251 -5.29 -12.22 -15.11
N ASP A 252 -5.12 -13.47 -14.67
CA ASP A 252 -4.78 -14.58 -15.56
C ASP A 252 -5.90 -14.90 -16.57
N SER A 253 -7.17 -14.65 -16.20
CA SER A 253 -8.30 -14.79 -17.12
C SER A 253 -8.32 -13.69 -18.18
N TRP A 254 -8.06 -12.44 -17.78
CA TRP A 254 -7.97 -11.30 -18.68
C TRP A 254 -6.77 -11.43 -19.62
N ARG A 255 -5.63 -11.93 -19.13
CA ARG A 255 -4.46 -12.21 -19.96
C ARG A 255 -4.78 -13.22 -21.06
N ARG A 256 -5.45 -14.33 -20.71
CA ARG A 256 -5.87 -15.34 -21.71
C ARG A 256 -6.87 -14.77 -22.71
N ALA A 257 -7.81 -13.95 -22.26
CA ALA A 257 -8.76 -13.28 -23.15
C ALA A 257 -8.05 -12.32 -24.11
N ALA A 258 -7.08 -11.54 -23.63
CA ALA A 258 -6.28 -10.64 -24.45
C ALA A 258 -5.46 -11.41 -25.51
N GLN A 259 -4.77 -12.48 -25.10
CA GLN A 259 -4.02 -13.34 -26.03
C GLN A 259 -4.94 -13.97 -27.09
N GLY A 260 -6.14 -14.39 -26.70
CA GLY A 260 -7.14 -14.90 -27.65
C GLY A 260 -7.60 -13.82 -28.64
N ALA A 261 -7.80 -12.59 -28.18
CA ALA A 261 -8.17 -11.46 -29.03
C ALA A 261 -7.03 -11.07 -29.99
N GLU A 262 -5.78 -11.08 -29.53
CA GLU A 262 -4.60 -10.83 -30.38
C GLU A 262 -4.46 -11.90 -31.47
N ALA A 263 -4.63 -13.18 -31.13
CA ALA A 263 -4.60 -14.26 -32.11
C ALA A 263 -5.71 -14.12 -33.16
N ALA A 264 -6.92 -13.75 -32.74
CA ALA A 264 -8.03 -13.50 -33.65
C ALA A 264 -7.77 -12.28 -34.56
N ALA A 265 -7.15 -11.22 -34.03
CA ALA A 265 -6.78 -10.04 -34.82
C ALA A 265 -5.71 -10.39 -35.88
N ALA A 266 -4.71 -11.19 -35.51
CA ALA A 266 -3.69 -11.67 -36.45
C ALA A 266 -4.31 -12.51 -37.58
N GLN A 267 -5.24 -13.40 -37.25
CA GLN A 267 -5.98 -14.19 -38.25
C GLN A 267 -6.78 -13.30 -39.20
N LEU A 268 -7.46 -12.27 -38.70
CA LEU A 268 -8.20 -11.32 -39.56
C LEU A 268 -7.26 -10.52 -40.46
N GLN A 269 -6.08 -10.14 -39.97
CA GLN A 269 -5.08 -9.44 -40.76
C GLN A 269 -4.55 -10.31 -41.91
N GLU A 270 -4.32 -11.60 -41.67
CA GLU A 270 -3.97 -12.57 -42.71
C GLU A 270 -5.10 -12.69 -43.75
N GLN A 271 -6.36 -12.83 -43.32
CA GLN A 271 -7.52 -12.90 -44.22
C GLN A 271 -7.68 -11.63 -45.08
N LEU A 272 -7.42 -10.46 -44.51
CA LEU A 272 -7.41 -9.20 -45.26
C LEU A 272 -6.28 -9.17 -46.29
N GLY A 273 -5.11 -9.71 -45.97
CA GLY A 273 -4.00 -9.87 -46.91
C GLY A 273 -4.41 -10.72 -48.12
N ILE A 274 -4.96 -11.91 -47.86
CA ILE A 274 -5.45 -12.82 -48.91
C ILE A 274 -6.51 -12.13 -49.76
N ALA A 275 -7.51 -11.50 -49.14
CA ALA A 275 -8.58 -10.80 -49.86
C ALA A 275 -8.04 -9.64 -50.72
N HIS A 276 -6.96 -8.99 -50.30
CA HIS A 276 -6.32 -7.94 -51.09
C HIS A 276 -5.62 -8.51 -52.32
N GLU A 277 -4.85 -9.60 -52.16
CA GLU A 277 -4.19 -10.31 -53.25
C GLU A 277 -5.21 -10.84 -54.28
N GLU A 278 -6.30 -11.46 -53.82
CA GLU A 278 -7.39 -11.93 -54.68
C GLU A 278 -8.00 -10.79 -55.49
N ASN A 279 -8.27 -9.64 -54.87
CA ASN A 279 -8.78 -8.46 -55.57
C ASN A 279 -7.81 -7.94 -56.64
N GLN A 280 -6.50 -7.97 -56.39
CA GLN A 280 -5.49 -7.58 -57.38
C GLN A 280 -5.48 -8.54 -58.58
N LEU A 281 -5.54 -9.85 -58.33
CA LEU A 281 -5.61 -10.88 -59.38
C LEU A 281 -6.87 -10.70 -60.24
N LEU A 282 -8.03 -10.51 -59.61
CA LEU A 282 -9.30 -10.26 -60.31
C LEU A 282 -9.25 -8.97 -61.14
N ALA A 283 -8.63 -7.91 -60.63
CA ALA A 283 -8.45 -6.66 -61.38
C ALA A 283 -7.55 -6.87 -62.62
N GLY A 284 -6.47 -7.66 -62.48
CA GLY A 284 -5.60 -8.04 -63.58
C GLY A 284 -6.34 -8.87 -64.65
N GLU A 285 -7.12 -9.86 -64.24
CA GLU A 285 -7.92 -10.68 -65.16
C GLU A 285 -8.99 -9.86 -65.88
N LYS A 286 -9.69 -8.97 -65.16
CA LYS A 286 -10.67 -8.05 -65.75
C LYS A 286 -10.03 -7.19 -66.85
N LEU A 287 -8.81 -6.70 -66.65
CA LEU A 287 -8.10 -5.92 -67.65
C LEU A 287 -7.72 -6.77 -68.88
N ARG A 288 -7.25 -8.01 -68.66
CA ARG A 288 -6.95 -8.97 -69.73
C ARG A 288 -8.19 -9.26 -70.58
N LEU A 289 -9.31 -9.59 -69.95
CA LEU A 289 -10.59 -9.84 -70.62
C LEU A 289 -11.07 -8.61 -71.39
N LYS A 290 -10.94 -7.40 -70.82
CA LYS A 290 -11.28 -6.16 -71.52
C LYS A 290 -10.49 -5.98 -72.81
N ARG A 291 -9.17 -6.29 -72.80
CA ARG A 291 -8.33 -6.24 -74.02
C ARG A 291 -8.79 -7.27 -75.05
N GLN A 292 -9.00 -8.53 -74.64
CA GLN A 292 -9.48 -9.57 -75.55
C GLN A 292 -10.84 -9.21 -76.17
N ASN A 293 -11.76 -8.67 -75.38
CA ASN A 293 -13.08 -8.26 -75.86
C ASN A 293 -12.97 -7.08 -76.85
N SER A 294 -12.07 -6.13 -76.61
CA SER A 294 -11.80 -5.03 -77.57
C SER A 294 -11.20 -5.51 -78.90
N GLU A 295 -10.35 -6.54 -78.85
CA GLU A 295 -9.76 -7.14 -80.05
C GLU A 295 -10.83 -7.90 -80.85
N LEU A 296 -11.65 -8.72 -80.19
CA LEU A 296 -12.79 -9.39 -80.81
C LEU A 296 -13.77 -8.39 -81.43
N LEU A 297 -14.09 -7.31 -80.73
CA LEU A 297 -14.94 -6.25 -81.26
C LEU A 297 -14.32 -5.61 -82.52
N THR A 298 -13.00 -5.40 -82.55
CA THR A 298 -12.30 -4.89 -83.73
C THR A 298 -12.37 -5.89 -84.89
N GLN A 299 -12.20 -7.19 -84.62
CA GLN A 299 -12.33 -8.24 -85.63
C GLN A 299 -13.76 -8.32 -86.18
N VAL A 300 -14.78 -8.22 -85.33
CA VAL A 300 -16.19 -8.17 -85.74
C VAL A 300 -16.43 -6.96 -86.65
N HIS A 301 -15.98 -5.75 -86.29
CA HIS A 301 -16.12 -4.57 -87.17
C HIS A 301 -15.43 -4.76 -88.52
N ARG A 302 -14.27 -5.43 -88.57
CA ARG A 302 -13.59 -5.77 -89.83
C ARG A 302 -14.43 -6.73 -90.67
N LEU A 303 -15.01 -7.76 -90.04
CA LEU A 303 -15.89 -8.72 -90.72
C LEU A 303 -17.17 -8.05 -91.22
N ASP A 304 -17.83 -7.22 -90.39
CA ASP A 304 -19.02 -6.46 -90.81
C ASP A 304 -18.70 -5.52 -91.96
N SER A 305 -17.53 -4.88 -91.97
CA SER A 305 -17.07 -4.07 -93.11
C SER A 305 -16.88 -4.91 -94.38
N LEU A 306 -16.44 -6.17 -94.26
CA LEU A 306 -16.31 -7.09 -95.41
C LEU A 306 -17.67 -7.61 -95.89
N VAL A 307 -18.61 -7.88 -94.99
CA VAL A 307 -19.91 -8.50 -95.32
C VAL A 307 -20.95 -7.45 -95.76
N TYR A 308 -20.95 -6.28 -95.12
CA TYR A 308 -21.97 -5.24 -95.29
C TYR A 308 -21.41 -3.91 -95.84
N GLY A 309 -20.08 -3.77 -95.96
CA GLY A 309 -19.45 -2.60 -96.55
C GLY A 309 -19.51 -2.61 -98.08
N ARG A 310 -20.43 -1.78 -98.61
CA ARG A 310 -20.35 -1.20 -99.95
C ARG A 310 -18.97 -0.53 -100.15
N PHE A 311 -18.37 -0.75 -101.32
CA PHE A 311 -17.33 0.12 -101.87
C PHE A 311 -17.85 1.55 -102.07
#